data_AF-A0A699X7K3-F1
#
_entry.id   AF-A0A699X7K3-F1
#
_cell.length_a   1.000
_cell.length_b   1.000
_cell.length_c   1.000
_cell.angle_alpha   90.00
_cell.angle_beta   90.00
_cell.angle_gamma   90.00
#
_symmetry.space_group_name_H-M   'P 1'
#
loop_
_entity.id
_entity.type
_entity.pdbx_description
1 polymer ?
#
loop_
_entity_poly.entity_id
_entity_poly.type
_entity_poly.pdbx_seq_one_letter_code
_entity_poly.pdbx_strand_id
1 'polypeptide(L)'
;MVGVARLFYVSGRMGSQLYDAHDPQARHRELDDKRFAADHFKTKIFTLAQGFQTATGKQMAQVRHERAQRFLEEFMSEIGA
;
A
#
# COMPACT_ATOMS: atom_id res chain seq x y z
N MET A 1 -9.14 7.90 3.53
CA MET A 1 -7.87 7.20 3.80
C MET A 1 -7.99 6.04 4.81
N VAL A 2 -9.19 5.46 5.02
CA VAL A 2 -9.38 4.41 6.04
C VAL A 2 -8.58 3.13 5.72
N GLY A 3 -8.46 2.75 4.44
CA GLY A 3 -7.69 1.57 4.04
C GLY A 3 -6.21 1.66 4.41
N VAL A 4 -5.59 2.81 4.14
CA VAL A 4 -4.19 3.09 4.49
C VAL A 4 -4.01 3.13 6.01
N ALA A 5 -4.90 3.78 6.75
CA ALA A 5 -4.83 3.79 8.21
C ALA A 5 -4.94 2.36 8.81
N ARG A 6 -5.86 1.53 8.29
CA ARG A 6 -6.01 0.14 8.72
C ARG A 6 -4.80 -0.71 8.37
N LEU A 7 -4.19 -0.50 7.20
CA LEU A 7 -2.96 -1.17 6.79
C LEU A 7 -1.86 -0.95 7.84
N PHE A 8 -1.57 0.31 8.21
CA PHE A 8 -0.52 0.58 9.20
C PHE A 8 -0.90 0.13 10.61
N TYR A 9 -2.16 0.32 11.01
CA TYR A 9 -2.63 -0.14 12.31
C TYR A 9 -2.45 -1.66 12.47
N VAL A 10 -2.86 -2.44 11.48
CA VAL A 10 -2.74 -3.91 11.51
C VAL A 10 -1.28 -4.34 11.40
N SER A 11 -0.50 -3.72 10.51
CA SER A 11 0.94 -4.02 10.35
C SER A 11 1.70 -3.81 11.67
N GLY A 12 1.44 -2.69 12.36
CA GLY A 12 2.01 -2.44 13.68
C GLY A 12 1.61 -3.48 14.72
N ARG A 13 0.34 -3.92 14.74
CA ARG A 13 -0.10 -5.02 15.63
C ARG A 13 0.54 -6.37 15.29
N MET A 14 0.94 -6.58 14.04
CA MET A 14 1.62 -7.80 13.58
C MET A 14 3.14 -7.75 13.77
N GLY A 15 3.69 -6.62 14.25
CA GLY A 15 5.13 -6.44 14.43
C GLY A 15 5.89 -6.21 13.12
N SER A 16 5.18 -5.87 12.04
CA SER A 16 5.80 -5.53 10.76
C SER A 16 6.50 -4.17 10.84
N GLN A 17 7.58 -4.00 10.08
CA GLN A 17 8.21 -2.71 9.87
C GLN A 17 7.42 -1.89 8.85
N LEU A 18 7.61 -0.56 8.83
CA LEU A 18 6.95 0.29 7.84
C LEU A 18 7.44 -0.01 6.42
N TYR A 19 8.75 -0.16 6.25
CA TYR A 19 9.44 -0.44 4.99
C TYR A 19 10.82 -1.05 5.29
N ASP A 20 11.49 -1.58 4.26
CA ASP A 20 12.88 -2.03 4.36
C ASP A 20 13.82 -0.83 4.21
N ALA A 21 14.74 -0.61 5.16
CA ALA A 21 15.63 0.57 5.15
C ALA A 21 16.63 0.60 3.99
N HIS A 22 16.95 -0.55 3.40
CA HIS A 22 17.89 -0.66 2.28
C HIS A 22 17.17 -0.71 0.92
N ASP A 23 15.92 -1.18 0.90
CA ASP A 23 15.08 -1.22 -0.30
C ASP A 23 13.61 -0.92 0.00
N PRO A 24 13.25 0.35 0.27
CA PRO A 24 11.89 0.72 0.68
C PRO A 24 10.83 0.42 -0.38
N GLN A 25 11.23 0.38 -1.65
CA GLN A 25 10.34 0.14 -2.79
C GLN A 25 10.34 -1.33 -3.25
N ALA A 26 11.16 -2.20 -2.63
CA ALA A 26 11.33 -3.60 -3.04
C ALA A 26 11.72 -3.75 -4.52
N ARG A 27 12.72 -2.98 -4.98
CA ARG A 27 13.24 -3.06 -6.36
C ARG A 27 14.16 -4.26 -6.59
N HIS A 28 14.84 -4.74 -5.54
CA HIS A 28 15.86 -5.79 -5.59
C HIS A 28 15.53 -6.98 -4.68
N ARG A 29 14.31 -7.04 -4.15
CA ARG A 29 13.79 -8.16 -3.35
C ARG A 29 12.34 -8.44 -3.71
N GLU A 30 11.87 -9.63 -3.36
CA GLU A 30 10.44 -9.94 -3.44
C GLU A 30 9.64 -9.10 -2.42
N LEU A 31 8.36 -8.90 -2.73
CA LEU A 31 7.42 -8.25 -1.82
C LEU A 31 7.10 -9.18 -0.65
N ASP A 32 7.25 -8.67 0.57
CA ASP A 32 6.90 -9.36 1.81
C ASP A 32 6.05 -8.44 2.67
N ASP A 33 4.73 -8.51 2.46
CA ASP A 33 3.76 -7.69 3.16
C ASP A 33 3.48 -8.12 4.61
N LYS A 34 4.09 -9.21 5.07
CA LYS A 34 4.09 -9.62 6.48
C LYS A 34 5.23 -8.95 7.23
N ARG A 35 6.36 -8.69 6.54
CA ARG A 35 7.52 -8.00 7.11
C ARG A 35 7.44 -6.49 6.94
N PHE A 36 6.94 -6.00 5.79
CA PHE A 36 6.97 -4.59 5.42
C PHE A 36 5.59 -4.06 5.02
N ALA A 37 5.09 -3.07 5.74
CA ALA A 37 3.78 -2.47 5.49
C ALA A 37 3.69 -1.81 4.09
N ALA A 38 4.77 -1.19 3.62
CA ALA A 38 4.84 -0.56 2.30
C ALA A 38 4.59 -1.55 1.15
N ASP A 39 5.03 -2.80 1.28
CA ASP A 39 4.83 -3.83 0.26
C ASP A 39 3.35 -4.18 0.11
N HIS A 40 2.56 -4.06 1.18
CA HIS A 40 1.13 -4.36 1.20
C HIS A 40 0.32 -3.49 0.24
N PHE A 41 0.83 -2.30 -0.12
CA PHE A 41 0.23 -1.48 -1.15
C PHE A 41 0.20 -2.23 -2.50
N LYS A 42 1.31 -2.86 -2.87
CA LYS A 42 1.48 -3.56 -4.14
C LYS A 42 0.85 -4.96 -4.12
N THR A 43 0.99 -5.71 -3.02
CA THR A 43 0.41 -7.06 -2.91
C THR A 43 -1.11 -7.05 -2.86
N LYS A 44 -1.71 -6.02 -2.23
CA LYS A 44 -3.16 -6.01 -1.93
C LYS A 44 -3.88 -4.73 -2.32
N ILE A 45 -3.48 -3.57 -1.79
CA ILE A 45 -4.30 -2.36 -1.93
C ILE A 45 -4.52 -2.00 -3.41
N PHE A 46 -3.50 -2.16 -4.23
CA PHE A 46 -3.55 -1.85 -5.66
C PHE A 46 -4.29 -2.90 -6.49
N THR A 47 -4.37 -4.15 -6.03
CA THR A 47 -5.09 -5.22 -6.74
C THR A 47 -6.61 -5.17 -6.48
N LEU A 48 -7.05 -4.64 -5.33
CA LEU A 48 -8.46 -4.56 -4.95
C LEU A 48 -9.33 -3.75 -5.92
N ALA A 49 -8.78 -2.72 -6.57
CA ALA A 49 -9.55 -1.87 -7.48
C ALA A 49 -10.12 -2.66 -8.68
N GLN A 50 -9.43 -3.73 -9.09
CA GLN A 50 -9.83 -4.57 -10.21
C GLN A 50 -10.96 -5.55 -9.86
N GLY A 51 -11.19 -5.82 -8.57
CA GLY A 51 -12.18 -6.81 -8.12
C GLY A 51 -13.63 -6.32 -8.06
N PHE A 52 -13.90 -5.04 -8.30
CA PHE A 52 -15.25 -4.50 -8.24
C PHE A 52 -16.07 -4.88 -9.49
N GLN A 53 -17.28 -5.39 -9.29
CA GLN A 53 -18.12 -5.90 -10.37
C GLN A 53 -19.05 -4.83 -10.97
N THR A 54 -19.54 -3.89 -10.15
CA THR A 54 -20.45 -2.83 -10.61
C THR A 54 -19.69 -1.63 -11.17
N ALA A 55 -20.29 -0.92 -12.13
CA ALA A 55 -19.69 0.29 -12.72
C ALA A 55 -19.38 1.36 -11.66
N THR A 56 -20.34 1.65 -10.78
CA THR A 56 -20.16 2.59 -9.66
C THR A 56 -19.07 2.13 -8.70
N GLY A 57 -19.01 0.82 -8.40
CA GLY A 57 -17.96 0.24 -7.56
C GLY A 57 -16.57 0.46 -8.13
N LYS A 58 -16.39 0.20 -9.43
CA LYS A 58 -15.12 0.42 -10.15
C LYS A 58 -14.71 1.90 -10.11
N GLN A 59 -15.63 2.82 -10.38
CA GLN A 59 -15.34 4.27 -10.34
C GLN A 59 -14.90 4.71 -8.94
N MET A 60 -15.63 4.30 -7.89
CA MET A 60 -15.26 4.63 -6.52
C MET A 60 -13.93 3.99 -6.09
N ALA A 61 -13.64 2.78 -6.57
CA ALA A 61 -12.39 2.10 -6.30
C ALA A 61 -11.20 2.80 -6.95
N GLN A 62 -11.35 3.27 -8.19
CA GLN A 62 -10.33 4.02 -8.91
C GLN A 62 -9.94 5.31 -8.17
N VAL A 63 -10.92 6.11 -7.74
CA VAL A 63 -10.66 7.33 -6.95
C VAL A 63 -9.91 7.03 -5.64
N ARG A 64 -10.22 5.90 -4.99
CA ARG A 64 -9.53 5.48 -3.77
C ARG A 64 -8.13 4.94 -4.05
N HIS A 65 -7.96 4.24 -5.17
CA HIS A 65 -6.68 3.71 -5.64
C HIS A 65 -5.69 4.85 -5.88
N GLU A 66 -6.10 5.88 -6.62
CA GLU A 66 -5.27 7.06 -6.88
C GLU A 66 -4.84 7.79 -5.60
N ARG A 67 -5.74 7.87 -4.61
CA ARG A 67 -5.41 8.45 -3.29
C ARG A 67 -4.38 7.61 -2.54
N ALA A 68 -4.44 6.29 -2.65
CA ALA A 68 -3.47 5.40 -2.01
C ALA A 68 -2.11 5.41 -2.73
N GLN A 69 -2.09 5.54 -4.06
CA GLN A 69 -0.86 5.73 -4.83
C GLN A 69 -0.17 7.04 -4.45
N ARG A 70 -0.89 8.16 -4.43
CA ARG A 70 -0.34 9.46 -4.00
C ARG A 70 0.25 9.40 -2.60
N PHE A 71 -0.44 8.77 -1.66
CA PHE A 71 0.10 8.57 -0.31
C PHE A 71 1.42 7.80 -0.33
N LEU A 72 1.51 6.71 -1.10
CA LEU A 72 2.74 5.92 -1.18
C LEU A 72 3.88 6.71 -1.82
N GLU A 73 3.60 7.48 -2.87
CA GLU A 73 4.58 8.36 -3.52
C GLU A 73 5.11 9.44 -2.57
N GLU A 74 4.22 10.14 -1.87
CA GLU A 74 4.57 11.14 -0.86
C GLU A 74 5.40 10.51 0.27
N PHE A 75 4.97 9.35 0.78
CA PHE A 75 5.68 8.60 1.81
C PHE A 75 7.10 8.18 1.37
N MET A 76 7.25 7.68 0.14
CA MET A 76 8.57 7.31 -0.41
C MET A 76 9.48 8.54 -0.59
N SER A 77 8.91 9.66 -1.04
CA SER A 77 9.64 10.91 -1.17
C SER A 77 10.13 11.43 0.19
N GLU A 78 9.33 11.33 1.24
CA GLU A 78 9.71 11.78 2.60
C GLU A 78 10.89 11.01 3.17
N ILE A 79 11.02 9.71 2.83
CA ILE A 79 12.12 8.86 3.30
C ILE A 79 13.32 8.83 2.33
N GLY A 80 13.27 9.59 1.23
CA GLY A 80 14.35 9.71 0.25
C GLY A 80 14.53 8.51 -0.68
N ALA A 81 13.46 7.76 -0.97
CA ALA A 81 13.47 6.55 -1.80
C ALA A 81 13.08 6.79 -3.26
#